data_AF-A0A7C9PTB3-F1
#
_entry.id   AF-A0A7C9PTB3-F1
#
_cell.length_a   1.000
_cell.length_b   1.000
_cell.length_c   1.000
_cell.angle_alpha   90.00
_cell.angle_beta   90.00
_cell.angle_gamma   90.00
#
_symmetry.space_group_name_H-M   'P 1'
#
loop_
_entity.id
_entity.type
_entity.pdbx_description
1 polymer ?
#
loop_
_entity_poly.entity_id
_entity_poly.type
_entity_poly.pdbx_seq_one_letter_code
_entity_poly.pdbx_strand_id
1 'polypeptide(L)'
;MKLQKGSGKGRDAYQKKRQRFLGSATHLVEIDLLRAGKQMPTLNNKIESNYRMLVSRSDSPSETLRDRRPNADLYAFDLPSPILFFSLPLQSGDTEPVIDLQVLLNEVYDLSGYDLAIDYSQEPLPPLSEADAAWANTWLRQCGLR
;
A
#
# COMPACT_ATOMS: atom_id res chain seq x y z
N MET A 1 5.26 14.21 -11.98
CA MET A 1 4.19 13.57 -12.79
C MET A 1 3.46 12.54 -11.94
N LYS A 2 2.26 12.89 -11.43
CA LYS A 2 1.40 12.00 -10.62
C LYS A 2 0.76 10.98 -11.57
N LEU A 3 1.14 9.71 -11.50
CA LEU A 3 0.53 8.65 -12.31
C LEU A 3 -0.64 8.05 -11.53
N GLN A 4 -1.87 8.32 -11.94
CA GLN A 4 -3.06 7.66 -11.40
C GLN A 4 -3.11 6.21 -11.90
N LYS A 5 -3.07 5.24 -10.98
CA LYS A 5 -3.09 3.80 -11.28
C LYS A 5 -4.49 3.23 -11.58
N GLY A 6 -5.54 4.06 -11.50
CA GLY A 6 -6.95 3.66 -11.41
C GLY A 6 -7.60 3.11 -12.69
N SER A 7 -7.32 3.67 -13.87
CA SER A 7 -7.85 3.15 -15.15
C SER A 7 -7.18 3.78 -16.39
N GLY A 8 -7.33 3.13 -17.54
CA GLY A 8 -6.93 3.65 -18.85
C GLY A 8 -5.43 3.94 -19.00
N LYS A 9 -5.10 5.02 -19.73
CA LYS A 9 -3.72 5.39 -20.09
C LYS A 9 -2.79 5.57 -18.89
N GLY A 10 -3.32 6.02 -17.74
CA GLY A 10 -2.54 6.22 -16.51
C GLY A 10 -2.03 4.91 -15.91
N ARG A 11 -2.87 3.86 -15.94
CA ARG A 11 -2.51 2.52 -15.50
C ARG A 11 -1.43 1.90 -16.39
N ASP A 12 -1.57 2.02 -17.71
CA ASP A 12 -0.59 1.45 -18.66
C ASP A 12 0.77 2.12 -18.52
N ALA A 13 0.79 3.45 -18.38
CA ALA A 13 2.00 4.21 -18.12
C ALA A 13 2.66 3.79 -16.80
N TYR A 14 1.85 3.59 -15.76
CA TYR A 14 2.34 3.08 -14.48
C TYR A 14 2.92 1.66 -14.61
N GLN A 15 2.22 0.74 -15.27
CA GLN A 15 2.69 -0.63 -15.47
C GLN A 15 4.00 -0.68 -16.26
N LYS A 16 4.14 0.12 -17.32
CA LYS A 16 5.41 0.24 -18.08
C LYS A 16 6.55 0.71 -17.17
N LYS A 17 6.31 1.74 -16.33
CA LYS A 17 7.30 2.23 -15.38
C LYS A 17 7.65 1.18 -14.32
N ARG A 18 6.64 0.47 -13.81
CA ARG A 18 6.81 -0.62 -12.83
C ARG A 18 7.69 -1.73 -13.40
N GLN A 19 7.44 -2.19 -14.62
CA GLN A 19 8.27 -3.22 -15.27
C GLN A 19 9.70 -2.73 -15.50
N ARG A 20 9.90 -1.46 -15.86
CA ARG A 20 11.25 -0.88 -15.99
C ARG A 20 12.03 -0.94 -14.68
N PHE A 21 11.40 -0.64 -13.53
CA PHE A 21 12.08 -0.74 -12.24
C PHE A 21 12.38 -2.18 -11.85
N LEU A 22 11.41 -3.08 -12.01
CA LEU A 22 11.58 -4.51 -11.72
C LEU A 22 12.68 -5.15 -12.60
N GLY A 23 12.89 -4.66 -13.81
CA GLY A 23 13.96 -5.10 -14.73
C GLY A 23 15.30 -4.38 -14.54
N SER A 24 15.46 -3.56 -13.50
CA SER A 24 16.68 -2.76 -13.24
C SER A 24 17.28 -3.07 -11.87
N ALA A 25 18.49 -2.56 -11.60
CA ALA A 25 19.13 -2.64 -10.29
C ALA A 25 18.54 -1.65 -9.24
N THR A 26 17.27 -1.25 -9.39
CA THR A 26 16.59 -0.33 -8.47
C THR A 26 15.60 -1.10 -7.61
N HIS A 27 15.62 -0.94 -6.29
CA HIS A 27 14.56 -1.46 -5.42
C HIS A 27 13.21 -0.84 -5.75
N LEU A 28 12.12 -1.57 -5.54
CA LEU A 28 10.77 -1.07 -5.70
C LEU A 28 10.00 -1.27 -4.40
N VAL A 29 9.54 -0.18 -3.80
CA VAL A 29 8.49 -0.19 -2.79
C VAL A 29 7.23 0.38 -3.41
N GLU A 30 6.20 -0.44 -3.51
CA GLU A 30 4.91 -0.09 -4.05
C GLU A 30 3.85 -0.16 -2.95
N ILE A 31 3.31 1.00 -2.57
CA ILE A 31 2.13 1.12 -1.70
C ILE A 31 0.90 1.26 -2.60
N ASP A 32 -0.07 0.37 -2.41
CA ASP A 32 -1.31 0.32 -3.20
C ASP A 32 -2.51 0.37 -2.25
N LEU A 33 -3.06 1.57 -2.10
CA LEU A 33 -4.22 1.85 -1.25
C LEU A 33 -5.53 1.92 -2.06
N LEU A 34 -5.52 1.44 -3.31
CA LEU A 34 -6.68 1.53 -4.19
C LEU A 34 -7.69 0.42 -3.90
N ARG A 35 -8.88 0.81 -3.42
CA ARG A 35 -10.03 -0.08 -3.24
C ARG A 35 -10.85 -0.33 -4.51
N ALA A 36 -10.61 0.42 -5.57
CA ALA A 36 -11.30 0.28 -6.86
C ALA A 36 -10.31 0.16 -8.02
N GLY A 37 -10.77 -0.51 -9.08
CA GLY A 37 -9.95 -0.84 -10.24
C GLY A 37 -9.22 -2.18 -10.07
N LYS A 38 -8.47 -2.58 -11.10
CA LYS A 38 -7.78 -3.87 -11.11
C LYS A 38 -6.53 -3.81 -10.23
N GLN A 39 -6.31 -4.82 -9.41
CA GLN A 39 -5.09 -4.99 -8.64
C GLN A 39 -3.84 -5.07 -9.54
N MET A 40 -2.66 -4.63 -9.07
CA MET A 40 -1.43 -4.78 -9.86
C MET A 40 -1.02 -6.25 -9.96
N PRO A 41 -0.54 -6.71 -11.14
CA PRO A 41 -0.18 -8.10 -11.32
C PRO A 41 1.04 -8.46 -10.46
N THR A 42 0.85 -9.49 -9.64
CA THR A 42 1.88 -10.15 -8.84
C THR A 42 1.83 -11.64 -9.17
N LEU A 43 2.99 -12.25 -9.39
CA LEU A 43 3.06 -13.66 -9.79
C LEU A 43 2.64 -14.54 -8.60
N ASN A 44 1.77 -15.53 -8.83
CA ASN A 44 1.35 -16.51 -7.83
C ASN A 44 0.76 -15.96 -6.51
N ASN A 45 0.31 -14.71 -6.49
CA ASN A 45 -0.35 -14.16 -5.31
C ASN A 45 -1.82 -14.61 -5.25
N LYS A 46 -2.18 -15.35 -4.20
CA LYS A 46 -3.56 -15.76 -3.89
C LYS A 46 -4.14 -15.03 -2.67
N ILE A 47 -3.39 -14.09 -2.09
CA ILE A 47 -3.83 -13.35 -0.91
C ILE A 47 -4.80 -12.27 -1.36
N GLU A 48 -6.05 -12.39 -0.90
CA GLU A 48 -7.07 -11.37 -1.05
C GLU A 48 -6.92 -10.32 0.05
N SER A 49 -6.95 -9.04 -0.33
CA SER A 49 -6.88 -7.88 0.55
C SER A 49 -7.24 -6.62 -0.23
N ASN A 50 -7.77 -5.61 0.47
CA ASN A 50 -8.08 -4.30 -0.10
C ASN A 50 -6.82 -3.43 -0.27
N TYR A 51 -5.85 -3.56 0.65
CA TYR A 51 -4.65 -2.74 0.66
C TYR A 51 -3.40 -3.61 0.71
N ARG A 52 -2.32 -3.11 0.10
CA ARG A 52 -1.05 -3.84 0.09
C ARG A 52 0.16 -2.94 -0.03
N MET A 53 1.27 -3.46 0.47
CA MET A 53 2.61 -2.98 0.16
C MET A 53 3.43 -4.10 -0.45
N LEU A 54 4.17 -3.79 -1.51
CA LEU A 54 5.08 -4.71 -2.16
C LEU A 54 6.50 -4.17 -2.06
N VAL A 55 7.42 -4.95 -1.51
CA VAL A 55 8.85 -4.62 -1.43
C VAL A 55 9.63 -5.61 -2.31
N SER A 56 10.17 -5.12 -3.42
CA SER A 56 10.99 -5.91 -4.34
C SER A 56 12.42 -5.38 -4.36
N ARG A 57 13.34 -6.13 -3.73
CA ARG A 57 14.76 -5.81 -3.68
C ARG A 57 15.43 -6.17 -5.03
N SER A 58 16.31 -5.31 -5.53
CA SER A 58 17.01 -5.52 -6.81
C SER A 58 18.28 -6.34 -6.64
N ASP A 59 19.06 -5.96 -5.66
CA ASP A 59 20.18 -6.65 -5.08
C ASP A 59 19.68 -7.31 -3.81
N SER A 60 20.08 -8.56 -3.64
CA SER A 60 19.88 -9.24 -2.38
C SER A 60 21.27 -9.59 -1.85
N PRO A 61 21.66 -9.03 -0.70
CA PRO A 61 22.79 -9.54 0.08
C PRO A 61 22.46 -10.90 0.74
N SER A 62 21.21 -11.35 0.67
CA SER A 62 20.71 -12.51 1.39
C SER A 62 21.37 -13.79 0.91
N GLU A 63 21.91 -14.56 1.87
CA GLU A 63 22.30 -15.95 1.66
C GLU A 63 21.10 -16.82 1.23
N THR A 64 19.88 -16.33 1.43
CA THR A 64 18.63 -17.00 1.05
C THR A 64 18.20 -16.65 -0.37
N LEU A 65 18.06 -17.68 -1.21
CA LEU A 65 17.56 -17.59 -2.59
C LEU A 65 16.16 -16.95 -2.73
N ARG A 66 15.40 -16.84 -1.62
CA ARG A 66 14.05 -16.27 -1.58
C ARG A 66 14.02 -14.77 -1.87
N ASP A 67 15.12 -14.06 -1.64
CA ASP A 67 15.13 -12.60 -1.73
C ASP A 67 15.56 -12.10 -3.12
N ARG A 68 15.87 -13.04 -4.04
CA ARG A 68 16.18 -12.72 -5.44
C ARG A 68 14.91 -12.56 -6.24
N ARG A 69 14.88 -11.53 -7.10
CA ARG A 69 13.84 -11.40 -8.13
C ARG A 69 13.74 -12.70 -8.95
N PRO A 70 12.52 -13.15 -9.28
CA PRO A 70 11.27 -12.39 -9.31
C PRO A 70 10.48 -12.32 -7.98
N ASN A 71 11.05 -12.78 -6.85
CA ASN A 71 10.38 -12.71 -5.55
C ASN A 71 10.30 -11.27 -5.00
N ALA A 72 9.32 -11.05 -4.13
CA ALA A 72 9.09 -9.79 -3.41
C ALA A 72 8.29 -10.07 -2.14
N ASP A 73 8.45 -9.23 -1.12
CA ASP A 73 7.65 -9.29 0.09
C ASP A 73 6.33 -8.58 -0.13
N LEU A 74 5.23 -9.25 0.23
CA LEU A 74 3.88 -8.70 0.16
C LEU A 74 3.30 -8.56 1.57
N TYR A 75 3.01 -7.32 1.94
CA TYR A 75 2.30 -6.98 3.18
C TYR A 75 0.87 -6.63 2.80
N ALA A 76 -0.05 -7.58 3.01
CA ALA A 76 -1.47 -7.44 2.72
C ALA A 76 -2.22 -7.07 4.01
N PHE A 77 -3.15 -6.11 3.93
CA PHE A 77 -3.96 -5.68 5.08
C PHE A 77 -5.32 -5.11 4.66
N ASP A 78 -6.24 -5.07 5.62
CA ASP A 78 -7.60 -4.54 5.49
C ASP A 78 -7.89 -3.54 6.62
N LEU A 79 -8.98 -2.77 6.50
CA LEU A 79 -9.27 -1.64 7.40
C LEU A 79 -9.22 -1.96 8.91
N PRO A 80 -9.76 -3.08 9.40
CA PRO A 80 -9.75 -3.36 10.84
C PRO A 80 -8.36 -3.70 11.38
N SER A 81 -7.39 -3.98 10.50
CA SER A 81 -6.05 -4.41 10.87
C SER A 81 -5.05 -3.25 10.84
N PRO A 82 -4.12 -3.16 11.80
CA PRO A 82 -3.04 -2.19 11.72
C PRO A 82 -2.13 -2.48 10.52
N ILE A 83 -1.53 -1.42 9.96
CA ILE A 83 -0.54 -1.57 8.90
C ILE A 83 0.75 -2.13 9.49
N LEU A 84 1.27 -3.21 8.88
CA LEU A 84 2.51 -3.85 9.33
C LEU A 84 3.75 -2.98 9.03
N PHE A 85 4.75 -3.06 9.89
CA PHE A 85 6.08 -2.50 9.64
C PHE A 85 6.76 -3.21 8.48
N PHE A 86 7.61 -2.50 7.75
CA PHE A 86 8.47 -3.09 6.72
C PHE A 86 9.87 -2.46 6.73
N SER A 87 10.89 -3.23 6.38
CA SER A 87 12.24 -2.70 6.18
C SER A 87 12.36 -2.04 4.81
N LEU A 88 12.79 -0.78 4.78
CA LEU A 88 13.00 -0.04 3.54
C LEU A 88 14.34 -0.43 2.93
N PRO A 89 14.36 -1.04 1.73
CA PRO A 89 15.62 -1.45 1.14
C PRO A 89 16.46 -0.24 0.72
N LEU A 90 17.72 -0.28 1.14
CA LEU A 90 18.78 0.67 0.79
C LEU A 90 19.89 -0.05 0.01
N GLN A 91 20.93 0.68 -0.37
CA GLN A 91 22.09 0.11 -1.04
C GLN A 91 22.75 -0.95 -0.16
N SER A 92 23.28 -2.01 -0.79
CA SER A 92 24.05 -3.04 -0.09
C SER A 92 25.14 -2.45 0.82
N GLY A 93 25.13 -2.87 2.08
CA GLY A 93 26.03 -2.39 3.14
C GLY A 93 25.39 -1.38 4.09
N ASP A 94 24.27 -0.76 3.71
CA ASP A 94 23.53 0.16 4.57
C ASP A 94 22.55 -0.59 5.49
N THR A 95 22.30 -0.02 6.66
CA THR A 95 21.27 -0.54 7.59
C THR A 95 19.89 -0.12 7.11
N GLU A 96 19.06 -1.09 6.69
CA GLU A 96 17.67 -0.84 6.30
C GLU A 96 16.87 -0.28 7.51
N PRO A 97 16.27 0.92 7.41
CA PRO A 97 15.40 1.40 8.47
C PRO A 97 14.06 0.66 8.44
N VAL A 98 13.51 0.39 9.62
CA VAL A 98 12.15 -0.13 9.77
C VAL A 98 11.17 1.03 9.67
N ILE A 99 10.24 0.95 8.73
CA ILE A 99 9.24 1.97 8.47
C ILE A 99 7.92 1.60 9.14
N ASP A 100 7.40 2.53 9.93
CA ASP A 100 6.02 2.54 10.43
C ASP A 100 5.15 3.39 9.50
N LEU A 101 4.47 2.75 8.54
CA LEU A 101 3.59 3.48 7.63
C LEU A 101 2.33 4.00 8.33
N GLN A 102 1.87 3.36 9.41
CA GLN A 102 0.68 3.79 10.14
C GLN A 102 0.92 5.17 10.75
N VAL A 103 2.05 5.37 11.42
CA VAL A 103 2.44 6.67 12.01
C VAL A 103 2.55 7.74 10.92
N LEU A 104 3.25 7.44 9.82
CA LEU A 104 3.42 8.39 8.72
C LEU A 104 2.07 8.81 8.10
N LEU A 105 1.12 7.88 7.94
CA LEU A 105 -0.20 8.21 7.43
C LEU A 105 -1.01 9.07 8.40
N ASN A 106 -0.94 8.77 9.70
CA ASN A 106 -1.61 9.56 10.73
C ASN A 106 -1.04 10.99 10.79
N GLU A 107 0.28 11.16 10.76
CA GLU A 107 0.92 12.47 10.75
C GLU A 107 0.54 13.29 9.52
N VAL A 108 0.56 12.69 8.32
CA VAL A 108 0.12 13.37 7.10
C VAL A 108 -1.36 13.75 7.20
N TYR A 109 -2.17 12.90 7.82
CA TYR A 109 -3.59 13.16 8.01
C TYR A 109 -3.83 14.38 8.91
N ASP A 110 -3.16 14.42 10.06
CA ASP A 110 -3.28 15.49 11.03
C ASP A 110 -2.73 16.82 10.47
N LEU A 111 -1.54 16.78 9.86
CA LEU A 111 -0.91 17.97 9.28
C LEU A 111 -1.70 18.57 8.10
N SER A 112 -2.44 17.73 7.37
CA SER A 112 -3.28 18.17 6.25
C SER A 112 -4.68 18.62 6.70
N GLY A 113 -5.05 18.44 7.97
CA GLY A 113 -6.37 18.78 8.49
C GLY A 113 -7.50 18.04 7.76
N TYR A 114 -7.29 16.76 7.44
CA TYR A 114 -8.28 16.00 6.68
C TYR A 114 -9.59 15.78 7.44
N ASP A 115 -9.57 15.88 8.77
CA ASP A 115 -10.76 15.89 9.63
C ASP A 115 -11.73 17.03 9.27
N LEU A 116 -11.21 18.16 8.79
CA LEU A 116 -12.01 19.30 8.34
C LEU A 116 -12.51 19.16 6.90
N ALA A 117 -11.84 18.31 6.10
CA ALA A 117 -12.13 18.15 4.67
C ALA A 117 -13.02 16.93 4.37
N ILE A 118 -13.03 15.93 5.24
CA ILE A 118 -13.75 14.67 5.04
C ILE A 118 -15.04 14.69 5.86
N ASP A 119 -16.17 14.58 5.17
CA ASP A 119 -17.47 14.39 5.83
C ASP A 119 -17.66 12.91 6.21
N TYR A 120 -17.37 12.60 7.48
CA TYR A 120 -17.51 11.26 8.04
C TYR A 120 -18.96 10.78 8.15
N SER A 121 -19.96 11.65 7.99
CA SER A 121 -21.36 11.23 7.98
C SER A 121 -21.75 10.50 6.68
N GLN A 122 -20.99 10.70 5.61
CA GLN A 122 -21.24 10.11 4.30
C GLN A 122 -20.59 8.74 4.16
N GLU A 123 -21.19 7.89 3.32
CA GLU A 123 -20.59 6.62 2.95
C GLU A 123 -19.34 6.83 2.07
N PRO A 124 -18.25 6.09 2.32
CA PRO A 124 -17.02 6.25 1.56
C PRO A 124 -17.22 5.82 0.10
N LEU A 125 -16.48 6.47 -0.80
CA LEU A 125 -16.39 6.11 -2.21
C LEU A 125 -14.95 5.65 -2.53
N PRO A 126 -14.74 4.42 -3.05
CA PRO A 126 -15.74 3.36 -3.28
C PRO A 126 -16.36 2.84 -1.97
N PRO A 127 -17.54 2.18 -2.03
CA PRO A 127 -18.20 1.62 -0.85
C PRO A 127 -17.32 0.56 -0.18
N LEU A 128 -17.50 0.41 1.13
CA LEU A 128 -16.88 -0.66 1.90
C LEU A 128 -17.65 -1.97 1.76
N SER A 129 -17.00 -3.09 2.11
CA SER A 129 -17.72 -4.34 2.33
C SER A 129 -18.70 -4.18 3.49
N GLU A 130 -19.74 -5.02 3.57
CA GLU A 130 -20.73 -4.93 4.65
C GLU A 130 -20.07 -5.07 6.03
N ALA A 131 -19.10 -5.97 6.17
CA ALA A 131 -18.36 -6.19 7.42
C ALA A 131 -17.51 -4.96 7.79
N ASP A 132 -16.75 -4.41 6.84
CA ASP A 132 -15.92 -3.23 7.08
C ASP A 132 -16.76 -1.99 7.37
N ALA A 133 -17.91 -1.85 6.70
CA ALA A 133 -18.84 -0.75 6.92
C ALA A 133 -19.45 -0.80 8.34
N ALA A 134 -19.84 -1.99 8.80
CA ALA A 134 -20.36 -2.19 10.14
C ALA A 134 -19.30 -1.87 11.22
N TRP A 135 -18.06 -2.33 11.00
CA TRP A 135 -16.91 -2.01 11.85
C TRP A 135 -16.65 -0.50 11.90
N ALA A 136 -16.55 0.14 10.73
CA ALA A 136 -16.26 1.57 10.62
C ALA A 136 -17.36 2.42 11.26
N ASN A 137 -18.63 2.09 11.05
CA ASN A 137 -19.75 2.81 11.65
C ASN A 137 -19.74 2.71 13.19
N THR A 138 -19.38 1.55 13.74
CA THR A 138 -19.23 1.38 15.19
C THR A 138 -18.12 2.28 15.73
N TRP A 139 -16.97 2.31 15.06
CA TRP A 139 -15.83 3.13 15.44
C TRP A 139 -16.15 4.64 15.34
N LEU A 140 -16.72 5.09 14.21
CA LEU A 140 -17.05 6.50 13.99
C LEU A 140 -18.05 7.05 15.02
N ARG A 141 -19.02 6.23 15.45
CA ARG A 141 -19.97 6.60 16.51
C ARG A 141 -19.29 6.77 17.86
N GLN A 142 -18.33 5.91 18.20
CA GLN A 142 -17.54 6.03 19.44
C GLN A 142 -16.71 7.32 19.45
N CYS A 143 -16.24 7.75 18.27
CA CYS A 143 -15.53 9.02 18.10
C CYS A 143 -16.47 10.24 17.99
N GLY A 144 -17.79 10.07 18.00
CA GLY A 144 -18.76 11.16 17.86
C GLY A 144 -18.82 11.77 16.45
N LEU A 145 -18.36 11.04 15.43
CA LEU A 145 -18.35 11.47 14.02
C LEU A 145 -19.59 11.01 13.24
N ARG A 146 -20.46 10.18 13.86
CA ARG A 146 -21.73 9.65 13.33
C ARG A 146 -22.74 9.36 14.43
#